data_AF-A0A7Y5C7R2-F1
#
_entry.id   AF-A0A7Y5C7R2-F1
#
_cell.length_a   1.000
_cell.length_b   1.000
_cell.length_c   1.000
_cell.angle_alpha   90.00
_cell.angle_beta   90.00
_cell.angle_gamma   90.00
#
_symmetry.space_group_name_H-M   'P 1'
#
loop_
_entity.id
_entity.type
_entity.pdbx_description
1 polymer ?
#
loop_
_entity_poly.entity_id
_entity_poly.type
_entity_poly.pdbx_seq_one_letter_code
_entity_poly.pdbx_strand_id
1 'polypeptide(L)' 'MVYVKTFKGYEDKPADMDKQVNDWLTANAHKIKLVRDVKAAMSHETGGRAGMGDLIYTVVYEASEPLA' A
#
# COMPACT_ATOMS: atom_id res chain seq x y z
N MET A 1 -10.63 -12.23 9.69
CA MET A 1 -9.80 -12.87 8.63
C MET A 1 -8.65 -11.94 8.30
N VAL A 2 -7.57 -12.43 7.68
CA VAL A 2 -6.45 -11.59 7.26
C VAL A 2 -6.58 -11.28 5.77
N TYR A 3 -6.46 -10.01 5.41
CA TYR A 3 -6.55 -9.51 4.04
C TYR A 3 -5.32 -8.68 3.70
N VAL A 4 -5.14 -8.46 2.39
CA VAL A 4 -4.02 -7.71 1.84
C VAL A 4 -4.57 -6.63 0.91
N LYS A 5 -4.08 -5.39 1.09
CA LYS A 5 -4.30 -4.29 0.14
C LYS A 5 -2.94 -3.81 -0.37
N THR A 6 -2.81 -3.75 -1.69
CA THR A 6 -1.61 -3.20 -2.33
C THR A 6 -1.89 -1.79 -2.85
N PHE A 7 -0.85 -0.97 -2.80
CA PHE A 7 -0.80 0.37 -3.38
C PHE A 7 0.41 0.41 -4.31
N LYS A 8 0.23 0.94 -5.52
CA LYS A 8 1.31 1.18 -6.47
C LYS A 8 1.43 2.68 -6.68
N GLY A 9 2.57 3.25 -6.31
CA GLY A 9 2.89 4.66 -6.56
C GLY A 9 3.53 4.86 -7.92
N TYR A 10 3.82 6.12 -8.22
CA TYR A 10 4.71 6.50 -9.32
C TYR A 10 6.10 6.82 -8.76
N GLU A 11 7.15 6.49 -9.51
CA GLU A 11 8.58 6.63 -9.15
C GLU A 11 8.95 7.96 -8.47
N ASP A 12 8.28 9.07 -8.78
CA ASP A 12 8.63 10.42 -8.33
C ASP A 12 7.78 10.96 -7.16
N LYS A 13 6.79 10.20 -6.68
CA LYS A 13 5.78 10.70 -5.72
C LYS A 13 5.57 9.79 -4.50
N PRO A 14 6.63 9.47 -3.72
CA PRO A 14 6.50 8.65 -2.53
C PRO A 14 5.60 9.30 -1.46
N ALA A 15 5.64 10.63 -1.30
CA ALA A 15 4.80 11.32 -0.32
C ALA A 15 3.30 11.24 -0.65
N ASP A 16 2.93 11.28 -1.93
CA ASP A 16 1.52 11.09 -2.33
C ASP A 16 1.06 9.66 -2.04
N MET A 17 1.98 8.70 -2.16
CA MET A 17 1.71 7.30 -1.86
C MET A 17 1.51 7.07 -0.35
N ASP A 18 2.35 7.67 0.50
CA ASP A 18 2.16 7.66 1.95
C ASP A 18 0.81 8.27 2.32
N LYS A 19 0.45 9.39 1.69
CA LYS A 19 -0.85 10.02 1.90
C LYS A 19 -2.00 9.09 1.54
N GLN A 20 -1.94 8.42 0.37
CA GLN A 20 -2.99 7.50 -0.07
C GLN A 20 -3.19 6.32 0.89
N VAL A 21 -2.10 5.72 1.38
CA VAL A 21 -2.17 4.64 2.37
C VAL A 21 -2.84 5.14 3.66
N ASN A 22 -2.43 6.31 4.15
CA ASN A 22 -2.99 6.90 5.37
C ASN A 22 -4.46 7.29 5.23
N ASP A 23 -4.85 7.89 4.09
CA ASP A 23 -6.24 8.23 3.79
C ASP A 23 -7.11 6.96 3.77
N TRP A 24 -6.62 5.89 3.13
CA TRP A 24 -7.32 4.61 3.07
C TRP A 24 -7.48 3.97 4.46
N LEU A 25 -6.40 3.96 5.27
CA LEU A 25 -6.45 3.46 6.64
C LEU A 25 -7.45 4.25 7.50
N THR A 26 -7.44 5.57 7.38
CA THR A 26 -8.33 6.46 8.15
C THR A 26 -9.79 6.25 7.75
N ALA A 27 -10.08 6.19 6.46
CA ALA A 27 -11.43 5.94 5.94
C ALA A 27 -12.00 4.59 6.40
N ASN A 28 -11.12 3.59 6.60
CA ASN A 28 -11.50 2.24 6.95
C ASN A 28 -11.26 1.85 8.41
N ALA A 29 -10.80 2.76 9.26
CA ALA A 29 -10.38 2.48 10.64
C ALA A 29 -11.48 1.77 11.47
N HIS A 30 -12.76 2.08 11.20
CA HIS A 30 -13.91 1.48 11.86
C HIS A 30 -14.18 0.01 11.46
N LYS A 31 -13.61 -0.46 10.34
CA LYS A 31 -13.74 -1.84 9.83
C LYS A 31 -12.49 -2.67 10.05
N ILE A 32 -11.34 -2.02 10.21
CA ILE A 32 -10.05 -2.67 10.46
C ILE A 32 -9.97 -3.01 11.95
N LYS A 33 -9.85 -4.31 12.24
CA LYS A 33 -9.61 -4.78 13.60
C LYS A 33 -8.17 -4.56 14.02
N LEU A 34 -7.22 -4.83 13.12
CA LEU A 34 -5.78 -4.70 13.37
C LEU A 34 -5.00 -4.56 12.07
N VAL A 35 -4.04 -3.64 11.99
CA VAL A 35 -3.00 -3.66 10.96
C VAL A 35 -1.86 -4.53 11.47
N ARG A 36 -1.58 -5.65 10.79
CA ARG A 36 -0.53 -6.59 11.17
C ARG A 36 0.84 -6.15 10.69
N ASP A 37 0.92 -5.61 9.48
CA ASP A 37 2.18 -5.24 8.86
C ASP A 37 1.95 -4.25 7.70
N VAL A 38 2.97 -3.44 7.41
CA VAL A 38 3.05 -2.58 6.22
C VAL A 38 4.42 -2.81 5.58
N LYS A 39 4.41 -3.45 4.41
CA LYS A 39 5.64 -3.77 3.67
C LYS A 39 5.83 -2.80 2.52
N ALA A 40 7.08 -2.42 2.28
CA ALA A 40 7.50 -1.62 1.13
C ALA A 40 8.41 -2.44 0.22
N ALA A 41 8.20 -2.36 -1.08
CA ALA A 41 9.06 -2.97 -2.10
C ALA A 41 9.18 -2.07 -3.32
N MET A 42 10.29 -2.15 -4.04
CA MET A 42 10.46 -1.48 -5.34
C MET A 42 10.13 -2.48 -6.46
N SER A 43 9.29 -2.09 -7.42
CA SER A 43 8.96 -2.95 -8.55
C SER A 43 10.05 -2.87 -9.61
N HIS A 44 10.93 -3.87 -9.69
CA HIS A 44 11.99 -3.85 -10.70
C HIS A 44 11.40 -4.03 -12.11
N GLU A 45 11.26 -2.93 -12.86
CA GLU A 45 10.96 -2.99 -14.29
C GLU A 45 12.26 -2.99 -15.09
N THR A 46 12.49 -4.04 -15.88
CA THR A 46 13.64 -4.12 -16.78
C THR A 46 13.46 -3.09 -17.88
N GLY A 47 14.23 -1.98 -17.84
CA GLY A 47 14.12 -0.88 -18.81
C GLY A 47 13.31 0.34 -18.35
N GLY A 48 12.99 0.47 -17.06
CA GLY A 48 12.33 1.65 -16.50
C GLY A 48 13.09 2.96 -16.77
N ARG A 49 12.36 4.04 -17.07
CA ARG A 49 12.93 5.34 -17.49
C ARG A 49 13.90 5.94 -16.49
N ALA A 50 13.68 5.72 -15.19
CA ALA A 50 14.55 6.24 -14.12
C ALA A 50 15.65 5.25 -13.67
N GLY A 51 15.70 4.04 -14.25
CA GLY A 51 16.59 2.96 -13.77
C GLY A 51 16.23 2.43 -12.36
N MET A 52 15.07 2.82 -11.84
CA MET A 52 14.50 2.45 -10.54
C MET A 52 13.09 1.91 -10.76
N GLY A 53 12.52 1.25 -9.75
CA GLY A 53 11.16 0.69 -9.81
C GLY A 53 10.09 1.59 -9.21
N ASP A 54 8.81 1.36 -9.51
CA ASP A 54 7.72 1.97 -8.76
C ASP A 54 7.70 1.46 -7.32
N LEU A 55 7.42 2.35 -6.36
CA LEU A 55 7.19 1.95 -4.98
C LEU A 55 5.88 1.16 -4.88
N ILE A 56 5.90 0.05 -4.15
CA ILE A 56 4.75 -0.78 -3.81
C ILE A 56 4.63 -0.86 -2.28
N TYR A 57 3.48 -0.45 -1.75
CA TYR A 57 3.11 -0.71 -0.36
C TYR A 57 2.12 -1.87 -0.29
N THR A 58 2.31 -2.74 0.69
CA THR A 58 1.42 -3.85 1.00
C THR A 58 0.99 -3.75 2.44
N VAL A 59 -0.29 -3.46 2.67
CA VAL A 59 -0.90 -3.42 4.00
C VAL A 59 -1.55 -4.77 4.28
N VAL A 60 -1.10 -5.44 5.34
CA VAL A 60 -1.67 -6.69 5.84
C VAL A 60 -2.55 -6.35 7.05
N TYR A 61 -3.84 -6.65 6.99
CA TYR A 61 -4.80 -6.23 8.01
C TYR A 61 -5.82 -7.32 8.34
N GLU A 62 -6.42 -7.22 9.52
CA GLU A 62 -7.55 -8.03 9.96
C GLU A 62 -8.86 -7.27 9.83
N ALA A 63 -9.87 -7.90 9.23
CA ALA A 63 -11.24 -7.40 9.18
C ALA A 63 -12.25 -8.57 9.13
N SER A 64 -13.54 -8.26 9.21
CA SER A 64 -14.62 -9.22 8.95
C SER A 64 -14.73 -9.56 7.46
N GLU A 65 -14.56 -8.56 6.59
CA GLU A 65 -14.68 -8.64 5.13
C GLU A 65 -13.54 -7.86 4.44
N PRO A 66 -13.18 -8.18 3.18
CA PRO A 66 -12.15 -7.43 2.46
C PRO A 66 -12.63 -6.00 2.15
N LEU A 67 -11.70 -5.05 2.25
CA LEU A 67 -11.94 -3.63 2.05
C LEU A 67 -11.46 -3.19 0.66
N ALA A 68 -12.26 -2.33 0.03
CA ALA A 68 -12.00 -1.79 -1.32
C ALA A 68 -10.83 -0.80 -1.34
#